data_AF-A0A5A7RPS7-F1
#
_entry.id   AF-A0A5A7RPS7-F1
#
_cell.length_a   1.000
_cell.length_b   1.000
_cell.length_c   1.000
_cell.angle_alpha   90.00
_cell.angle_beta   90.00
_cell.angle_gamma   90.00
#
_symmetry.space_group_name_H-M   'P 1'
#
loop_
_entity.id
_entity.type
_entity.pdbx_description
1 polymer ?
#
loop_
_entity_poly.entity_id
_entity_poly.type
_entity_poly.pdbx_seq_one_letter_code
_entity_poly.pdbx_strand_id
1 'polypeptide(L)' 'MLKYSTISVPKTLHEEIRRTVVEDPRVGYSSVAEFSKEAIRLRLDELKMELKSKDENLKELEEVVKKIKKLIKSNK' A
#
# COMPACT_ATOMS: atom_id res chain seq x y z
N MET A 1 26.62 7.23 -1.83
CA MET A 1 26.14 6.43 -2.98
C MET A 1 24.87 5.71 -2.55
N LEU A 2 23.76 5.85 -3.28
CA LEU A 2 22.53 5.12 -2.98
C LEU A 2 22.78 3.61 -3.19
N LYS A 3 22.39 2.78 -2.22
CA LYS A 3 22.48 1.32 -2.33
C LYS A 3 21.22 0.82 -3.02
N TYR A 4 21.39 0.26 -4.21
CA TYR A 4 20.28 -0.32 -4.99
C TYR A 4 20.26 -1.84 -4.82
N SER A 5 19.06 -2.40 -4.83
CA SER A 5 18.82 -3.84 -4.95
C SER A 5 18.05 -4.11 -6.24
N THR A 6 18.20 -5.31 -6.79
CA THR A 6 17.49 -5.76 -8.00
C THR A 6 16.40 -6.75 -7.60
N ILE A 7 15.26 -6.65 -8.26
CA ILE A 7 14.19 -7.66 -8.19
C ILE A 7 14.01 -8.30 -9.56
N SER A 8 13.72 -9.59 -9.58
CA SER A 8 13.40 -10.33 -10.80
C SER A 8 11.89 -10.55 -10.88
N VAL A 9 11.34 -10.40 -12.08
CA VAL A 9 9.94 -10.72 -12.38
C VAL A 9 9.89 -11.77 -13.49
N PRO A 10 8.82 -12.58 -13.59
CA PRO A 10 8.62 -13.47 -14.72
C PRO A 10 8.70 -12.71 -16.04
N LYS A 11 9.36 -13.31 -17.05
CA LYS A 11 9.50 -12.71 -18.38
C LYS A 11 8.15 -12.36 -19.00
N THR A 12 7.15 -13.21 -18.79
CA THR A 12 5.78 -12.99 -19.25
C THR A 12 5.17 -11.71 -18.68
N LEU A 13 5.33 -11.48 -17.37
CA LEU A 13 4.85 -10.25 -16.72
C LEU A 13 5.59 -9.01 -17.26
N HIS A 14 6.92 -9.11 -17.43
CA HIS A 14 7.69 -8.01 -18.02
C HIS A 14 7.20 -7.69 -19.45
N GLU A 15 6.94 -8.69 -20.27
CA GLU A 15 6.45 -8.51 -21.64
C GLU A 15 5.03 -7.95 -21.67
N GLU A 16 4.16 -8.40 -20.78
CA GLU A 16 2.81 -7.86 -20.63
C GLU A 16 2.86 -6.36 -20.30
N ILE A 17 3.63 -5.97 -19.27
CA ILE A 17 3.81 -4.55 -18.90
C ILE A 17 4.36 -3.74 -20.08
N ARG A 18 5.35 -4.27 -20.80
CA ARG A 18 5.92 -3.58 -21.97
C ARG A 18 4.83 -3.28 -23.00
N ARG A 19 4.04 -4.29 -23.39
CA ARG A 19 3.02 -4.18 -24.44
C ARG A 19 1.85 -3.29 -24.03
N THR A 20 1.42 -3.39 -22.78
CA THR A 20 0.23 -2.67 -22.30
C THR A 20 0.53 -1.24 -21.87
N VAL A 21 1.76 -0.98 -21.38
CA VAL A 21 2.10 0.31 -20.77
C VAL A 21 3.17 1.07 -21.53
N VAL A 22 4.28 0.43 -21.91
CA VAL A 22 5.41 1.16 -22.50
C VAL A 22 5.17 1.45 -23.98
N GLU A 23 4.53 0.52 -24.68
CA GLU A 23 4.22 0.63 -26.11
C GLU A 23 2.93 1.43 -26.39
N ASP A 24 2.11 1.72 -25.36
CA ASP A 24 0.93 2.56 -25.51
C ASP A 24 1.30 4.04 -25.33
N PRO A 25 1.23 4.87 -26.39
CA PRO A 25 1.62 6.28 -26.31
C PRO A 25 0.72 7.13 -25.38
N ARG A 26 -0.41 6.60 -24.91
CA ARG A 26 -1.37 7.33 -24.06
C ARG A 26 -0.99 7.35 -22.58
N VAL A 27 -0.13 6.44 -22.13
CA VAL A 27 0.17 6.21 -20.71
C VAL A 27 1.52 6.81 -20.27
N GLY A 28 2.37 7.23 -21.21
CA GLY A 28 3.50 8.14 -20.94
C GLY A 28 4.73 7.53 -20.25
N TYR A 29 4.80 6.22 -20.06
CA TYR A 29 5.96 5.56 -19.44
C TYR A 29 7.05 5.24 -20.47
N SER A 30 8.30 5.55 -20.14
CA SER A 30 9.46 5.32 -21.02
C SER A 30 10.04 3.91 -20.91
N SER A 31 9.75 3.19 -19.81
CA SER A 31 10.28 1.85 -19.56
C SER A 31 9.47 1.05 -18.55
N VAL A 32 9.61 -0.28 -18.61
CA VAL A 32 9.02 -1.21 -17.63
C VAL A 32 9.51 -0.88 -16.22
N ALA A 33 10.77 -0.49 -16.07
CA ALA A 33 11.35 -0.14 -14.78
C ALA A 33 10.75 1.14 -14.19
N GLU A 34 10.47 2.14 -15.02
CA GLU A 34 9.82 3.39 -14.59
C GLU A 34 8.42 3.10 -14.05
N PHE A 35 7.59 2.44 -14.86
CA PHE A 35 6.26 2.01 -14.45
C PHE A 35 6.29 1.18 -13.17
N SER A 36 7.18 0.18 -13.09
CA SER A 36 7.26 -0.71 -11.94
C SER A 36 7.60 0.05 -10.65
N LYS A 37 8.52 1.01 -10.71
CA LYS A 37 8.87 1.84 -9.54
C LYS A 37 7.68 2.66 -9.05
N GLU A 38 6.92 3.25 -9.97
CA GLU A 38 5.75 4.05 -9.60
C GLU A 38 4.63 3.18 -9.04
N ALA A 39 4.30 2.07 -9.71
CA ALA A 39 3.30 1.11 -9.23
C ALA A 39 3.62 0.59 -7.82
N ILE A 40 4.89 0.28 -7.54
CA ILE A 40 5.34 -0.14 -6.20
C ILE A 40 5.13 0.98 -5.17
N ARG A 41 5.46 2.24 -5.51
CA ARG A 41 5.26 3.38 -4.59
C ARG A 41 3.79 3.59 -4.26
N LEU A 42 2.93 3.63 -5.28
CA LEU A 42 1.48 3.78 -5.11
C LEU A 42 0.93 2.69 -4.20
N ARG A 43 1.31 1.42 -4.45
CA ARG A 43 0.85 0.31 -3.61
C ARG A 43 1.37 0.40 -2.18
N LEU A 44 2.61 0.83 -1.97
CA LEU A 44 3.14 1.03 -0.63
C LEU A 44 2.41 2.12 0.14
N ASP A 45 2.03 3.21 -0.54
CA ASP A 45 1.32 4.31 0.10
C ASP A 45 -0.13 3.93 0.44
N GLU A 46 -0.82 3.20 -0.43
CA GLU A 46 -2.12 2.57 -0.11
C GLU A 46 -2.02 1.69 1.13
N LEU A 47 -1.03 0.79 1.17
CA LEU A 47 -0.83 -0.12 2.30
C LEU A 47 -0.56 0.64 3.61
N LYS A 48 0.21 1.73 3.58
CA LYS A 48 0.42 2.56 4.77
C LYS A 48 -0.88 3.20 5.25
N MET A 49 -1.72 3.69 4.33
CA MET A 49 -3.03 4.27 4.67
C MET A 49 -3.97 3.21 5.25
N GLU A 50 -4.00 2.01 4.67
CA GLU A 50 -4.78 0.88 5.18
C GLU A 50 -4.32 0.47 6.59
N LEU A 51 -3.01 0.43 6.84
CA LEU A 51 -2.47 0.11 8.17
C LEU A 51 -2.79 1.21 9.19
N LYS A 52 -2.59 2.48 8.82
CA LYS A 52 -2.90 3.61 9.69
C LYS A 52 -4.38 3.65 10.09
N SER A 53 -5.28 3.42 9.13
CA SER A 53 -6.72 3.41 9.42
C SER A 53 -7.12 2.23 10.33
N LYS A 54 -6.50 1.06 10.18
CA LYS A 54 -6.69 -0.07 11.10
C LYS A 54 -6.21 0.26 12.51
N ASP A 55 -5.06 0.91 12.64
CA ASP A 55 -4.53 1.33 13.95
C ASP A 55 -5.42 2.38 14.63
N GLU A 56 -5.97 3.33 13.87
CA GLU A 56 -6.91 4.35 14.38
C GLU A 56 -8.22 3.68 14.85
N ASN A 57 -8.80 2.80 14.05
CA ASN A 57 -10.00 2.04 14.42
C ASN A 57 -9.78 1.19 15.68
N LEU A 58 -8.61 0.58 15.83
CA LEU A 58 -8.29 -0.23 17.00
C LEU A 58 -8.24 0.63 18.28
N LYS A 59 -7.63 1.82 18.20
CA LYS A 59 -7.57 2.77 19.32
C LYS A 59 -8.96 3.26 19.72
N GLU A 60 -9.81 3.61 18.76
CA GLU A 60 -11.19 4.03 19.05
C GLU A 60 -11.97 2.92 19.75
N LEU A 61 -11.83 1.67 19.28
CA LEU A 61 -12.47 0.51 19.89
C LEU A 61 -11.98 0.29 21.34
N GLU A 62 -10.69 0.42 21.60
CA GLU A 62 -10.12 0.33 22.95
C GLU A 62 -10.70 1.39 23.90
N GLU A 63 -10.88 2.63 23.41
CA GLU A 63 -11.51 3.70 24.19
C GLU A 63 -12.97 3.41 24.51
N VAL A 64 -13.74 2.91 23.54
CA VAL A 64 -15.14 2.51 23.73
C VAL A 64 -15.24 1.39 24.77
N VAL A 65 -14.42 0.34 24.66
CA VAL A 65 -14.37 -0.76 25.63
C VAL A 65 -14.02 -0.24 27.02
N LYS A 66 -13.08 0.71 27.13
CA LYS A 66 -12.70 1.33 28.41
C LYS A 66 -13.86 2.13 29.03
N LYS A 67 -14.64 2.86 28.22
CA LYS A 67 -15.84 3.59 28.66
C LYS A 67 -16.92 2.63 29.17
N ILE A 68 -17.20 1.55 28.44
CA ILE A 68 -18.18 0.52 28.84
C ILE A 68 -17.78 -0.12 30.17
N LYS A 69 -16.50 -0.51 30.32
CA LYS A 69 -15.98 -1.09 31.57
C LYS A 69 -16.16 -0.15 32.77
N LYS A 70 -15.96 1.16 32.59
CA LYS A 70 -16.21 2.16 33.64
C LYS A 70 -17.69 2.23 34.01
N LEU A 71 -18.59 2.30 33.02
CA LEU A 71 -20.04 2.36 33.26
C LEU A 71 -20.56 1.14 34.02
N ILE A 72 -20.13 -0.06 33.65
CA ILE A 72 -20.50 -1.30 34.36
C ILE A 72 -20.02 -1.26 35.81
N LYS A 73 -18.82 -0.72 36.07
CA LYS A 73 -18.26 -0.61 37.42
C LYS A 73 -18.97 0.45 38.28
N SER A 74 -19.51 1.51 37.67
CA SER A 74 -20.24 2.57 38.37
C SER A 74 -21.70 2.23 38.68
N ASN A 75 -22.28 1.24 37.99
CA ASN A 75 -23.64 0.73 38.24
C ASN A 75 -23.68 -0.50 39.17
N LYS A 76 -22.56 -0.82 39.81
CA LYS A 76 -22.42 -1.89 40.82
C LYS A 76 -22.12 -1.27 42.17
#